data_AF-A0A9P6U086-F1
#
_entry.id   AF-A0A9P6U086-F1
#
_cell.length_a   1.000
_cell.length_b   1.000
_cell.length_c   1.000
_cell.angle_alpha   90.00
_cell.angle_beta   90.00
_cell.angle_gamma   90.00
#
_symmetry.space_group_name_H-M   'P 1'
#
loop_
_entity.id
_entity.type
_entity.pdbx_description
1 polymer ?
#
loop_
_entity_poly.entity_id
_entity_poly.type
_entity_poly.pdbx_seq_one_letter_code
_entity_poly.pdbx_strand_id
1 'polypeptide(L)'
;KGTPIAHAGIEESLPLLVDAVNKGRMTMDDIVAKLYTNPRKIFSLPEQKDSYIEIETDRASILSKASGPFAGKSVSGTVHRVVLHGETAYLDGAWYTVGSEGQDLSNLTQVITKAIEKVTHPVATATVTNMLSPRLGPAVDIPVPITPTARASDGRRGSVQMETASVAPQALKDMPSAITRILNNSPFSYRHILSSKQFDRQELHTLFSVAHEMRTQVERNGSIDLLRGKVMCSMFYEPSTRTSCSFSAAMMRLGGTVVSADGSSSSVVKGETLADTVRTLGCYGDLIVLRHPDPGSATTAAKFSKVPIINAGDGIGEHPTQAFLDVYTIREELGTVNGLTITLVGDLKNGRTVHSLIKLLAYYQVTLNFVSPASLRMPEEVKAELTNAGIAFNEYTDLNEVIGDSDVVYVTRVQKERFTDLSEYERVKSAYVINNKMMSKAKTQMIVMHPLPRVSEIEPEVDFDQRAAYFRQMRYGLYVRMALLALVLGKSF
;
A
#
# COMPACT_ATOMS: atom_id res chain seq x y z
N LYS A 1 27.12 35.94 -6.01
CA LYS A 1 25.82 36.25 -5.38
C LYS A 1 24.80 35.29 -5.99
N GLY A 2 23.97 34.61 -5.20
CA GLY A 2 23.01 33.65 -5.73
C GLY A 2 21.87 34.33 -6.49
N THR A 3 21.31 33.65 -7.48
CA THR A 3 20.08 34.05 -8.18
C THR A 3 18.92 34.07 -7.17
N PRO A 4 18.06 35.09 -7.14
CA PRO A 4 16.88 35.08 -6.27
C PRO A 4 15.91 33.98 -6.73
N ILE A 5 15.70 32.97 -5.88
CA ILE A 5 14.74 31.89 -6.10
C ILE A 5 13.35 32.43 -5.74
N ALA A 6 12.39 32.33 -6.67
CA ALA A 6 11.06 32.94 -6.54
C ALA A 6 10.22 32.43 -5.35
N HIS A 7 10.63 31.32 -4.73
CA HIS A 7 9.96 30.69 -3.59
C HIS A 7 10.46 31.21 -2.22
N ALA A 8 11.57 31.97 -2.21
CA ALA A 8 12.21 32.45 -0.99
C ALA A 8 11.25 33.33 -0.16
N GLY A 9 11.02 32.94 1.09
CA GLY A 9 10.07 33.59 2.01
C GLY A 9 8.62 33.10 1.88
N ILE A 10 8.19 32.54 0.74
CA ILE A 10 6.83 31.98 0.58
C ILE A 10 6.70 30.67 1.38
N GLU A 11 7.70 29.79 1.28
CA GLU A 11 7.75 28.53 2.05
C GLU A 11 7.72 28.74 3.57
N GLU A 12 8.22 29.89 4.05
CA GLU A 12 8.24 30.25 5.48
C GLU A 12 6.94 30.97 5.91
N SER A 13 6.36 31.81 5.04
CA SER A 13 5.26 32.71 5.41
C SER A 13 3.98 32.00 5.80
N LEU A 14 3.53 31.00 5.01
CA LEU A 14 2.23 30.38 5.25
C LEU A 14 2.19 29.54 6.56
N PRO A 15 3.20 28.69 6.88
CA PRO A 15 3.26 28.04 8.19
C PRO A 15 3.33 29.02 9.36
N LEU A 16 4.07 30.14 9.23
CA LEU A 16 4.15 31.17 10.28
C LEU A 16 2.83 31.93 10.50
N LEU A 17 2.01 32.09 9.44
CA LEU A 17 0.68 32.69 9.54
C LEU A 17 -0.33 31.74 10.21
N VAL A 18 -0.33 30.45 9.83
CA VAL A 18 -1.21 29.44 10.46
C VAL A 18 -0.85 29.24 11.94
N ASP A 19 0.44 29.22 12.27
CA ASP A 19 0.94 29.20 13.65
C ASP A 19 0.49 30.43 14.46
N ALA A 20 0.33 31.60 13.80
CA ALA A 20 -0.23 32.79 14.42
C ALA A 20 -1.76 32.72 14.63
N VAL A 21 -2.50 31.99 13.79
CA VAL A 21 -3.93 31.67 14.01
C VAL A 21 -4.09 30.76 15.23
N ASN A 22 -3.33 29.66 15.29
CA ASN A 22 -3.36 28.72 16.42
C ASN A 22 -2.94 29.39 17.74
N LYS A 23 -2.11 30.43 17.69
CA LYS A 23 -1.71 31.26 18.85
C LYS A 23 -2.65 32.43 19.13
N GLY A 24 -3.82 32.49 18.49
CA GLY A 24 -4.88 33.48 18.72
C GLY A 24 -4.52 34.91 18.32
N ARG A 25 -3.55 35.10 17.41
CA ARG A 25 -3.02 36.43 17.03
C ARG A 25 -3.63 37.00 15.75
N MET A 26 -4.32 36.17 14.97
CA MET A 26 -5.09 36.52 13.78
C MET A 26 -6.11 35.41 13.48
N THR A 27 -7.03 35.66 12.54
CA THR A 27 -8.01 34.67 12.08
C THR A 27 -7.59 34.01 10.77
N MET A 28 -8.25 32.92 10.37
CA MET A 28 -8.06 32.35 9.03
C MET A 28 -8.54 33.31 7.93
N ASP A 29 -9.60 34.08 8.21
CA ASP A 29 -10.12 35.12 7.31
C ASP A 29 -9.10 36.24 7.07
N ASP A 30 -8.27 36.59 8.06
CA ASP A 30 -7.14 37.52 7.87
C ASP A 30 -6.12 36.99 6.86
N ILE A 31 -5.85 35.67 6.86
CA ILE A 31 -4.94 35.04 5.90
C ILE A 31 -5.56 35.06 4.51
N VAL A 32 -6.83 34.64 4.38
CA VAL A 32 -7.57 34.66 3.09
C VAL A 32 -7.66 36.09 2.54
N ALA A 33 -7.94 37.08 3.39
CA ALA A 33 -7.99 38.48 2.99
C ALA A 33 -6.62 38.98 2.49
N LYS A 34 -5.53 38.65 3.19
CA LYS A 34 -4.16 39.08 2.84
C LYS A 34 -3.62 38.40 1.57
N LEU A 35 -3.81 37.09 1.44
CA LEU A 35 -3.16 36.28 0.40
C LEU A 35 -4.03 36.01 -0.83
N TYR A 36 -5.36 36.10 -0.71
CA TYR A 36 -6.30 35.84 -1.81
C TYR A 36 -7.18 37.05 -2.14
N THR A 37 -8.03 37.50 -1.21
CA THR A 37 -9.09 38.47 -1.52
C THR A 37 -8.55 39.84 -1.91
N ASN A 38 -7.55 40.37 -1.21
CA ASN A 38 -6.98 41.68 -1.53
C ASN A 38 -6.10 41.64 -2.79
N PRO A 39 -5.19 40.67 -3.00
CA PRO A 39 -4.50 40.50 -4.28
C PRO A 39 -5.46 40.35 -5.47
N ARG A 40 -6.51 39.55 -5.35
CA ARG A 40 -7.53 39.36 -6.41
C ARG A 40 -8.22 40.68 -6.79
N LYS A 41 -8.50 41.55 -5.81
CA LYS A 41 -9.05 42.89 -6.03
C LYS A 41 -8.02 43.88 -6.63
N ILE A 42 -6.80 43.92 -6.09
CA ILE A 42 -5.75 44.86 -6.49
C ILE A 42 -5.29 44.62 -7.93
N PHE A 43 -5.11 43.35 -8.30
CA PHE A 43 -4.64 42.94 -9.63
C PHE A 43 -5.77 42.54 -10.59
N SER A 44 -7.04 42.73 -10.19
CA SER A 44 -8.24 42.39 -10.99
C SER A 44 -8.24 40.96 -11.56
N LEU A 45 -7.77 40.00 -10.76
CA LEU A 45 -7.63 38.61 -11.19
C LEU A 45 -8.99 37.88 -11.22
N PRO A 46 -9.21 36.97 -12.18
CA PRO A 46 -10.43 36.15 -12.24
C PRO A 46 -10.54 35.20 -11.04
N GLU A 47 -11.76 34.74 -10.76
CA GLU A 47 -12.03 33.75 -9.72
C GLU A 47 -11.65 32.34 -10.19
N GLN A 48 -10.51 31.85 -9.71
CA GLN A 48 -10.03 30.48 -9.94
C GLN A 48 -10.74 29.52 -8.98
N LYS A 49 -11.83 28.88 -9.41
CA LYS A 49 -12.62 27.95 -8.57
C LYS A 49 -11.92 26.61 -8.38
N ASP A 50 -11.20 26.17 -9.41
CA ASP A 50 -10.48 24.90 -9.46
C ASP A 50 -9.06 25.01 -8.87
N SER A 51 -8.77 26.05 -8.08
CA SER A 51 -7.47 26.28 -7.44
C SER A 51 -7.66 26.60 -5.96
N TYR A 52 -7.11 25.76 -5.09
CA TYR A 52 -7.27 25.85 -3.63
C TYR A 52 -6.09 25.24 -2.88
N ILE A 53 -6.02 25.51 -1.57
CA ILE A 53 -4.97 25.03 -0.67
C ILE A 53 -5.63 24.36 0.53
N GLU A 54 -5.25 23.12 0.81
CA GLU A 54 -5.67 22.37 2.01
C GLU A 54 -4.55 22.48 3.06
N ILE A 55 -4.93 22.82 4.29
CA ILE A 55 -4.00 23.11 5.39
C ILE A 55 -4.45 22.34 6.63
N GLU A 56 -3.55 21.54 7.19
CA GLU A 56 -3.73 20.94 8.52
C GLU A 56 -3.23 21.93 9.57
N THR A 57 -4.15 22.51 10.34
CA THR A 57 -3.82 23.48 11.40
C THR A 57 -3.04 22.85 12.54
N ASP A 58 -3.40 21.64 12.94
CA ASP A 58 -3.01 21.07 14.24
C ASP A 58 -1.69 20.27 14.16
N ARG A 59 -1.19 20.02 12.94
CA ARG A 59 0.02 19.25 12.68
C ARG A 59 1.26 20.10 12.99
N ALA A 60 2.04 19.66 13.98
CA ALA A 60 3.31 20.28 14.31
C ALA A 60 4.37 19.94 13.25
N SER A 61 5.09 20.95 12.78
CA SER A 61 6.25 20.81 11.89
C SER A 61 7.46 21.56 12.43
N ILE A 62 8.60 21.42 11.76
CA ILE A 62 9.85 22.13 12.06
C ILE A 62 10.31 22.83 10.80
N LEU A 63 10.58 24.14 10.90
CA LEU A 63 11.12 24.97 9.81
C LEU A 63 12.61 24.66 9.56
N SER A 64 12.89 23.45 9.06
CA SER A 64 14.25 22.92 8.87
C SER A 64 14.96 23.44 7.62
N LYS A 65 14.21 23.90 6.61
CA LYS A 65 14.72 24.51 5.37
C LYS A 65 14.79 26.04 5.41
N ALA A 66 14.25 26.67 6.46
CA ALA A 66 14.12 28.13 6.55
C ALA A 66 15.48 28.84 6.68
N SER A 67 15.57 30.04 6.12
CA SER A 67 16.80 30.82 5.95
C SER A 67 16.75 32.14 6.75
N GLY A 68 16.60 32.03 8.07
CA GLY A 68 16.50 33.19 8.94
C GLY A 68 16.33 32.86 10.43
N PRO A 69 15.91 33.83 11.27
CA PRO A 69 15.76 33.66 12.72
C PRO A 69 14.59 32.75 13.13
N PHE A 70 13.99 32.02 12.20
CA PHE A 70 12.95 31.01 12.42
C PHE A 70 13.40 29.57 12.07
N ALA A 71 14.62 29.41 11.54
CA ALA A 71 15.22 28.10 11.27
C ALA A 71 15.23 27.22 12.53
N GLY A 72 14.79 25.97 12.38
CA GLY A 72 14.74 24.98 13.46
C GLY A 72 13.65 25.20 14.52
N LYS A 73 12.81 26.25 14.41
CA LYS A 73 11.64 26.40 15.28
C LYS A 73 10.55 25.43 14.89
N SER A 74 9.85 24.89 15.89
CA SER A 74 8.60 24.20 15.66
C SER A 74 7.45 25.20 15.52
N VAL A 75 6.59 24.93 14.54
CA VAL A 75 5.37 25.70 14.24
C VAL A 75 4.20 24.73 14.09
N SER A 76 3.01 25.16 14.48
CA SER A 76 1.77 24.41 14.26
C SER A 76 1.10 24.90 12.96
N GLY A 77 0.84 23.98 12.04
CA GLY A 77 0.30 24.30 10.71
C GLY A 77 1.19 23.78 9.59
N THR A 78 0.62 22.96 8.71
CA THR A 78 1.26 22.50 7.47
C THR A 78 0.32 22.60 6.29
N VAL A 79 0.84 23.04 5.14
CA VAL A 79 0.16 22.85 3.86
C VAL A 79 0.12 21.35 3.59
N HIS A 80 -1.08 20.78 3.53
CA HIS A 80 -1.27 19.38 3.14
C HIS A 80 -1.22 19.27 1.62
N ARG A 81 -1.98 20.12 0.90
CA ARG A 81 -2.14 20.06 -0.55
C ARG A 81 -2.25 21.45 -1.19
N VAL A 82 -1.74 21.59 -2.40
CA VAL A 82 -2.04 22.72 -3.30
C VAL A 82 -2.60 22.15 -4.60
N VAL A 83 -3.78 22.64 -4.99
CA VAL A 83 -4.41 22.34 -6.28
C VAL A 83 -4.42 23.61 -7.13
N LEU A 84 -4.00 23.49 -8.39
CA LEU A 84 -3.98 24.56 -9.38
C LEU A 84 -4.69 24.05 -10.64
N HIS A 85 -5.73 24.75 -11.09
CA HIS A 85 -6.50 24.40 -12.30
C HIS A 85 -7.05 22.95 -12.31
N GLY A 86 -7.37 22.40 -11.14
CA GLY A 86 -7.84 21.03 -10.93
C GLY A 86 -6.72 19.99 -10.73
N GLU A 87 -5.46 20.33 -11.01
CA GLU A 87 -4.32 19.42 -10.85
C GLU A 87 -3.60 19.62 -9.51
N THR A 88 -3.13 18.53 -8.90
CA THR A 88 -2.41 18.61 -7.61
C THR A 88 -0.96 19.02 -7.87
N ALA A 89 -0.59 20.25 -7.49
CA ALA A 89 0.76 20.77 -7.68
C ALA A 89 1.72 20.40 -6.52
N TYR A 90 1.18 20.26 -5.31
CA TYR A 90 1.91 19.90 -4.10
C TYR A 90 1.05 19.01 -3.21
N LEU A 91 1.67 18.00 -2.58
CA LEU A 91 1.05 17.13 -1.58
C LEU A 91 2.12 16.67 -0.57
N ASP A 92 1.86 16.81 0.73
CA ASP A 92 2.64 16.26 1.85
C ASP A 92 4.18 16.42 1.75
N GLY A 93 4.64 17.59 1.28
CA GLY A 93 6.07 17.91 1.16
C GLY A 93 6.72 17.64 -0.20
N ALA A 94 5.99 17.02 -1.14
CA ALA A 94 6.43 16.78 -2.51
C ALA A 94 5.73 17.70 -3.52
N TRP A 95 6.44 18.04 -4.60
CA TRP A 95 5.94 18.79 -5.75
C TRP A 95 5.70 17.84 -6.94
N TYR A 96 4.61 18.06 -7.67
CA TYR A 96 4.11 17.13 -8.70
C TYR A 96 3.99 17.77 -10.10
N THR A 97 3.95 19.10 -10.21
CA THR A 97 3.94 19.82 -11.50
C THR A 97 5.29 19.74 -12.22
N VAL A 98 5.29 19.33 -13.49
CA VAL A 98 6.42 19.47 -14.41
C VAL A 98 6.21 20.70 -15.29
N GLY A 99 6.99 21.76 -15.05
CA GLY A 99 7.00 22.99 -15.87
C GLY A 99 6.12 24.11 -15.31
N SER A 100 6.75 25.15 -14.75
CA SER A 100 6.08 26.33 -14.20
C SER A 100 6.35 27.59 -15.03
N GLU A 101 5.83 27.62 -16.26
CA GLU A 101 5.67 28.88 -17.00
C GLU A 101 4.28 29.48 -16.72
N GLY A 102 4.25 30.56 -15.94
CA GLY A 102 3.01 31.25 -15.62
C GLY A 102 2.45 31.99 -16.83
N GLN A 103 1.18 31.73 -17.18
CA GLN A 103 0.50 32.42 -18.26
C GLN A 103 0.11 33.85 -17.86
N ASP A 104 0.28 34.81 -18.78
CA ASP A 104 -0.15 36.19 -18.57
C ASP A 104 -1.67 36.33 -18.69
N LEU A 105 -2.33 36.52 -17.54
CA LEU A 105 -3.78 36.70 -17.42
C LEU A 105 -4.26 38.13 -17.72
N SER A 106 -3.37 39.08 -17.99
CA SER A 106 -3.73 40.49 -18.23
C SER A 106 -4.72 40.68 -19.39
N ASN A 107 -4.64 39.83 -20.42
CA ASN A 107 -5.55 39.83 -21.57
C ASN A 107 -7.00 39.47 -21.21
N LEU A 108 -7.22 38.58 -20.22
CA LEU A 108 -8.57 38.26 -19.73
C LEU A 108 -9.20 39.45 -19.00
N THR A 109 -8.37 40.22 -18.27
CA THR A 109 -8.82 41.39 -17.50
C THR A 109 -9.47 42.43 -18.42
N GLN A 110 -8.84 42.77 -19.54
CA GLN A 110 -9.36 43.77 -20.49
C GLN A 110 -10.72 43.39 -21.12
N VAL A 111 -10.96 42.10 -21.34
CA VAL A 111 -12.24 41.60 -21.87
C VAL A 111 -13.35 41.77 -20.84
N ILE A 112 -13.05 41.52 -19.56
CA ILE A 112 -13.99 41.66 -18.45
C ILE A 112 -14.32 43.13 -18.18
N THR A 113 -13.34 44.06 -18.21
CA THR A 113 -13.61 45.49 -18.00
C THR A 113 -14.60 46.04 -19.03
N LYS A 114 -14.40 45.72 -20.33
CA LYS A 114 -15.29 46.12 -21.43
C LYS A 114 -16.69 45.50 -21.36
N ALA A 115 -16.87 44.40 -20.63
CA ALA A 115 -18.19 43.82 -20.37
C ALA A 115 -18.92 44.56 -19.24
N ILE A 116 -18.20 45.01 -18.20
CA ILE A 116 -18.76 45.71 -17.03
C ILE A 116 -19.20 47.14 -17.39
N GLU A 117 -18.43 47.87 -18.20
CA GLU A 117 -18.78 49.22 -18.67
C GLU A 117 -20.11 49.28 -19.46
N LYS A 118 -20.56 48.16 -20.03
CA LYS A 118 -21.81 48.07 -20.81
C LYS A 118 -23.09 47.96 -19.98
N VAL A 119 -23.01 47.82 -18.65
CA VAL A 119 -24.15 47.39 -17.82
C VAL A 119 -24.60 48.46 -16.80
N THR A 120 -23.86 49.57 -16.62
CA THR A 120 -24.14 50.54 -15.55
C THR A 120 -24.54 51.94 -16.07
N HIS A 121 -25.83 52.26 -15.92
CA HIS A 121 -26.29 53.65 -15.77
C HIS A 121 -26.46 53.97 -14.26
N PRO A 122 -26.26 55.24 -13.85
CA PRO A 122 -26.06 55.60 -12.43
C PRO A 122 -27.35 55.99 -11.70
N VAL A 123 -27.32 56.05 -10.36
CA VAL A 123 -27.87 57.16 -9.53
C VAL A 123 -27.54 56.99 -8.03
N ALA A 124 -27.52 58.13 -7.32
CA ALA A 124 -27.57 58.34 -5.85
C ALA A 124 -26.35 57.93 -4.97
N THR A 125 -25.71 58.97 -4.41
CA THR A 125 -24.69 58.93 -3.35
C THR A 125 -25.34 59.02 -1.95
N ALA A 126 -24.69 58.49 -0.92
CA ALA A 126 -24.94 58.84 0.49
C ALA A 126 -23.62 58.80 1.30
N THR A 127 -23.51 59.59 2.38
CA THR A 127 -22.22 60.08 2.87
C THR A 127 -21.93 59.76 4.35
N VAL A 128 -20.78 59.12 4.60
CA VAL A 128 -19.75 59.39 5.64
C VAL A 128 -20.20 59.93 7.02
N THR A 129 -19.73 59.27 8.10
CA THR A 129 -19.15 59.99 9.27
C THR A 129 -18.17 59.13 10.09
N ASN A 130 -17.20 59.77 10.73
CA ASN A 130 -16.16 59.17 11.58
C ASN A 130 -16.58 59.10 13.06
N MET A 131 -15.77 58.40 13.90
CA MET A 131 -15.16 58.82 15.20
C MET A 131 -14.56 57.56 15.88
N LEU A 132 -13.23 57.39 15.97
CA LEU A 132 -12.29 57.92 16.98
C LEU A 132 -12.38 57.28 18.39
N SER A 133 -11.24 56.76 18.87
CA SER A 133 -11.04 56.08 20.17
C SER A 133 -10.25 56.95 21.17
N PRO A 134 -10.25 56.61 22.48
CA PRO A 134 -9.05 56.85 23.29
C PRO A 134 -8.68 55.80 24.38
N ARG A 135 -7.46 55.27 24.27
CA ARG A 135 -6.39 55.07 25.29
C ARG A 135 -6.70 54.72 26.79
N LEU A 136 -6.21 53.54 27.19
CA LEU A 136 -5.16 53.23 28.20
C LEU A 136 -5.23 53.67 29.70
N GLY A 137 -4.88 52.72 30.59
CA GLY A 137 -4.41 52.91 31.98
C GLY A 137 -3.58 51.67 32.47
N PRO A 138 -2.73 51.74 33.54
CA PRO A 138 -1.62 50.79 33.72
C PRO A 138 -1.55 49.94 35.03
N ALA A 139 -0.95 48.75 34.87
CA ALA A 139 -0.06 47.93 35.75
C ALA A 139 -0.15 47.88 37.30
N VAL A 140 -0.07 46.64 37.85
CA VAL A 140 0.52 46.25 39.15
C VAL A 140 1.09 44.81 39.05
N ASP A 141 2.23 44.51 39.70
CA ASP A 141 2.91 43.18 39.79
C ASP A 141 2.40 42.34 41.01
N ILE A 142 2.99 41.28 41.61
CA ILE A 142 4.28 40.52 41.63
C ILE A 142 4.01 39.18 42.42
N PRO A 143 4.89 38.15 42.65
CA PRO A 143 6.23 37.77 42.15
C PRO A 143 6.29 36.30 41.61
N VAL A 144 7.46 35.64 41.66
CA VAL A 144 7.72 34.18 41.39
C VAL A 144 8.78 33.63 42.37
N PRO A 145 8.76 32.32 42.71
CA PRO A 145 9.98 31.51 42.91
C PRO A 145 9.90 30.18 42.12
N ILE A 146 10.83 29.77 41.24
CA ILE A 146 12.30 29.55 41.31
C ILE A 146 12.70 28.17 41.89
N THR A 147 13.55 27.49 41.10
CA THR A 147 14.17 26.15 41.15
C THR A 147 15.36 26.03 42.14
N PRO A 148 16.25 24.98 42.16
CA PRO A 148 16.23 23.59 41.61
C PRO A 148 16.68 22.52 42.65
N THR A 149 16.93 21.27 42.24
CA THR A 149 18.22 20.57 42.45
C THR A 149 18.32 19.23 41.69
N ALA A 150 19.54 18.71 41.52
CA ALA A 150 19.84 17.39 40.97
C ALA A 150 20.98 16.72 41.76
N ARG A 151 21.08 15.38 41.72
CA ARG A 151 22.29 14.63 42.11
C ARG A 151 22.34 13.26 41.41
N ALA A 152 23.54 12.67 41.39
CA ALA A 152 23.86 11.47 40.61
C ALA A 152 24.50 10.37 41.48
N SER A 153 24.74 9.21 40.85
CA SER A 153 25.64 8.11 41.25
C SER A 153 25.44 7.46 42.63
N ASP A 154 25.23 6.14 42.63
CA ASP A 154 26.29 5.23 43.05
C ASP A 154 26.20 3.91 42.23
N GLY A 155 27.26 3.11 42.18
CA GLY A 155 27.32 1.85 41.45
C GLY A 155 27.87 0.72 42.29
N ARG A 156 27.18 -0.43 42.32
CA ARG A 156 27.69 -1.66 42.96
C ARG A 156 27.62 -2.85 42.02
N ARG A 157 28.76 -3.54 41.88
CA ARG A 157 28.83 -4.88 41.30
C ARG A 157 28.17 -5.86 42.27
N GLY A 158 27.21 -6.64 41.78
CA GLY A 158 26.69 -7.83 42.43
C GLY A 158 26.88 -9.03 41.51
N SER A 159 27.60 -10.06 41.97
CA SER A 159 27.72 -11.34 41.26
C SER A 159 26.47 -12.18 41.49
N VAL A 160 25.85 -12.67 40.41
CA VAL A 160 24.75 -13.65 40.47
C VAL A 160 25.18 -14.88 39.66
N GLN A 161 24.85 -16.06 40.18
CA GLN A 161 25.30 -17.35 39.65
C GLN A 161 24.47 -17.80 38.43
N MET A 162 25.02 -18.69 37.62
CA MET A 162 24.24 -19.44 36.64
C MET A 162 23.38 -20.48 37.35
N GLU A 163 22.06 -20.28 37.40
CA GLU A 163 21.12 -21.39 37.56
C GLU A 163 20.59 -21.82 36.18
N THR A 164 20.81 -23.08 35.82
CA THR A 164 20.35 -23.66 34.55
C THR A 164 18.88 -24.06 34.64
N ALA A 165 17.99 -23.08 34.69
CA ALA A 165 16.55 -23.31 34.63
C ALA A 165 16.14 -23.79 33.23
N SER A 166 15.49 -24.96 33.15
CA SER A 166 14.94 -25.48 31.89
C SER A 166 13.66 -24.71 31.52
N VAL A 167 13.82 -23.64 30.73
CA VAL A 167 12.71 -22.81 30.26
C VAL A 167 12.07 -23.45 29.02
N ALA A 168 11.00 -24.21 29.22
CA ALA A 168 10.10 -24.59 28.13
C ALA A 168 9.55 -23.31 27.44
N PRO A 169 9.44 -23.26 26.09
CA PRO A 169 9.26 -22.01 25.36
C PRO A 169 8.04 -21.20 25.82
N GLN A 170 8.30 -19.99 26.32
CA GLN A 170 7.25 -19.12 26.88
C GLN A 170 6.17 -18.78 25.83
N ALA A 171 6.57 -18.62 24.56
CA ALA A 171 5.67 -18.29 23.45
C ALA A 171 4.55 -19.32 23.17
N LEU A 172 4.68 -20.57 23.65
CA LEU A 172 3.59 -21.56 23.55
C LEU A 172 2.47 -21.34 24.59
N LYS A 173 2.68 -20.47 25.59
CA LYS A 173 1.71 -20.17 26.66
C LYS A 173 0.73 -19.06 26.28
N ASP A 174 1.15 -18.14 25.41
CA ASP A 174 0.40 -16.94 25.01
C ASP A 174 -0.40 -17.12 23.70
N MET A 175 -0.23 -18.27 23.03
CA MET A 175 -1.05 -18.68 21.88
C MET A 175 -2.37 -19.31 22.36
N PRO A 176 -3.53 -18.99 21.76
CA PRO A 176 -4.79 -19.66 22.07
C PRO A 176 -4.68 -21.17 21.88
N SER A 177 -5.11 -21.95 22.89
CA SER A 177 -4.96 -23.41 22.93
C SER A 177 -5.59 -24.13 21.73
N ALA A 178 -6.62 -23.55 21.11
CA ALA A 178 -7.22 -24.01 19.87
C ALA A 178 -6.23 -23.97 18.68
N ILE A 179 -5.42 -22.92 18.56
CA ILE A 179 -4.44 -22.76 17.48
C ILE A 179 -3.28 -23.75 17.67
N THR A 180 -2.77 -23.91 18.90
CA THR A 180 -1.76 -24.95 19.22
C THR A 180 -2.28 -26.36 18.90
N ARG A 181 -3.58 -26.64 19.13
CA ARG A 181 -4.23 -27.90 18.73
C ARG A 181 -4.34 -28.04 17.20
N ILE A 182 -4.67 -26.98 16.48
CA ILE A 182 -4.73 -26.97 15.00
C ILE A 182 -3.34 -27.25 14.40
N LEU A 183 -2.29 -26.58 14.89
CA LEU A 183 -0.92 -26.74 14.40
C LEU A 183 -0.40 -28.18 14.60
N ASN A 184 -0.59 -28.75 15.80
CA ASN A 184 -0.15 -30.12 16.09
C ASN A 184 -0.91 -31.21 15.31
N ASN A 185 -2.11 -30.90 14.79
CA ASN A 185 -2.94 -31.79 13.97
C ASN A 185 -3.13 -31.27 12.54
N SER A 186 -2.20 -30.44 12.06
CA SER A 186 -2.33 -29.75 10.76
C SER A 186 -2.36 -30.72 9.57
N PRO A 187 -3.34 -30.64 8.66
CA PRO A 187 -3.35 -31.44 7.42
C PRO A 187 -2.26 -30.99 6.43
N PHE A 188 -1.63 -29.84 6.66
CA PHE A 188 -0.47 -29.34 5.90
C PHE A 188 0.86 -29.88 6.44
N SER A 189 0.88 -30.56 7.59
CA SER A 189 2.09 -31.03 8.28
C SER A 189 3.01 -31.81 7.33
N TYR A 190 4.18 -31.25 7.02
CA TYR A 190 5.16 -31.79 6.06
C TYR A 190 4.64 -32.02 4.61
N ARG A 191 3.53 -31.37 4.20
CA ARG A 191 2.94 -31.46 2.86
C ARG A 191 3.59 -30.47 1.87
N HIS A 192 3.85 -30.90 0.64
CA HIS A 192 4.29 -29.98 -0.43
C HIS A 192 3.12 -29.10 -0.93
N ILE A 193 3.35 -27.79 -1.03
CA ILE A 193 2.39 -26.75 -1.41
C ILE A 193 2.71 -26.30 -2.84
N LEU A 194 2.17 -26.99 -3.84
CA LEU A 194 2.55 -26.89 -5.25
C LEU A 194 1.50 -26.19 -6.13
N SER A 195 0.21 -26.45 -5.89
CA SER A 195 -0.91 -25.98 -6.71
C SER A 195 -2.10 -25.54 -5.83
N SER A 196 -2.90 -24.59 -6.30
CA SER A 196 -4.11 -24.15 -5.58
C SER A 196 -5.18 -25.25 -5.52
N LYS A 197 -5.22 -26.15 -6.51
CA LYS A 197 -6.16 -27.29 -6.57
C LYS A 197 -5.87 -28.41 -5.56
N GLN A 198 -4.79 -28.30 -4.76
CA GLN A 198 -4.52 -29.26 -3.68
C GLN A 198 -5.39 -29.06 -2.44
N PHE A 199 -6.06 -27.91 -2.30
CA PHE A 199 -6.69 -27.49 -1.04
C PHE A 199 -8.20 -27.47 -1.14
N ASP A 200 -8.86 -28.11 -0.18
CA ASP A 200 -10.31 -28.01 -0.04
C ASP A 200 -10.74 -26.78 0.77
N ARG A 201 -12.05 -26.54 0.85
CA ARG A 201 -12.65 -25.40 1.54
C ARG A 201 -12.44 -25.42 3.07
N GLN A 202 -12.22 -26.58 3.69
CA GLN A 202 -11.89 -26.72 5.12
C GLN A 202 -10.40 -26.43 5.37
N GLU A 203 -9.51 -26.89 4.49
CA GLU A 203 -8.08 -26.55 4.53
C GLU A 203 -7.88 -25.04 4.35
N LEU A 204 -8.53 -24.42 3.35
CA LEU A 204 -8.52 -22.97 3.13
C LEU A 204 -9.08 -22.20 4.34
N HIS A 205 -10.19 -22.66 4.92
CA HIS A 205 -10.74 -22.07 6.14
C HIS A 205 -9.74 -22.14 7.32
N THR A 206 -9.04 -23.26 7.47
CA THR A 206 -8.01 -23.47 8.49
C THR A 206 -6.83 -22.53 8.28
N LEU A 207 -6.31 -22.43 7.06
CA LEU A 207 -5.23 -21.51 6.68
C LEU A 207 -5.58 -20.06 7.01
N PHE A 208 -6.78 -19.60 6.63
CA PHE A 208 -7.24 -18.24 6.89
C PHE A 208 -7.52 -17.96 8.37
N SER A 209 -7.99 -18.96 9.13
CA SER A 209 -8.18 -18.83 10.58
C SER A 209 -6.84 -18.66 11.30
N VAL A 210 -5.82 -19.43 10.92
CA VAL A 210 -4.46 -19.26 11.45
C VAL A 210 -3.83 -17.95 10.97
N ALA A 211 -4.09 -17.49 9.74
CA ALA A 211 -3.59 -16.19 9.26
C ALA A 211 -4.12 -15.00 10.08
N HIS A 212 -5.40 -15.04 10.49
CA HIS A 212 -6.00 -14.04 11.36
C HIS A 212 -5.39 -14.03 12.79
N GLU A 213 -5.01 -15.21 13.32
CA GLU A 213 -4.23 -15.28 14.56
C GLU A 213 -2.81 -14.70 14.37
N MET A 214 -2.11 -15.06 13.27
CA MET A 214 -0.77 -14.54 12.97
C MET A 214 -0.77 -13.01 12.83
N ARG A 215 -1.83 -12.44 12.24
CA ARG A 215 -2.09 -10.99 12.23
C ARG A 215 -2.16 -10.44 13.66
N THR A 216 -3.07 -10.98 14.46
CA THR A 216 -3.33 -10.54 15.84
C THR A 216 -2.08 -10.61 16.72
N GLN A 217 -1.30 -11.68 16.60
CA GLN A 217 -0.07 -11.90 17.35
C GLN A 217 1.06 -10.96 16.90
N VAL A 218 1.22 -10.71 15.60
CA VAL A 218 2.19 -9.71 15.11
C VAL A 218 1.79 -8.27 15.50
N GLU A 219 0.50 -7.97 15.53
CA GLU A 219 -0.01 -6.64 15.92
C GLU A 219 0.09 -6.37 17.43
N ARG A 220 0.14 -7.41 18.27
CA ARG A 220 0.38 -7.31 19.73
C ARG A 220 1.85 -7.42 20.13
N ASN A 221 2.55 -8.43 19.59
CA ASN A 221 3.85 -8.90 20.09
C ASN A 221 5.00 -8.70 19.09
N GLY A 222 4.70 -8.32 17.85
CA GLY A 222 5.69 -8.14 16.77
C GLY A 222 6.21 -9.45 16.15
N SER A 223 6.56 -10.43 16.97
CA SER A 223 7.10 -11.75 16.58
C SER A 223 6.67 -12.86 17.55
N ILE A 224 6.78 -14.10 17.09
CA ILE A 224 6.31 -15.31 17.78
C ILE A 224 7.40 -16.39 17.64
N ASP A 225 7.87 -17.02 18.72
CA ASP A 225 8.96 -18.02 18.67
C ASP A 225 8.51 -19.43 18.18
N LEU A 226 7.46 -19.52 17.34
CA LEU A 226 6.77 -20.77 17.00
C LEU A 226 7.60 -21.76 16.16
N LEU A 227 8.42 -21.26 15.23
CA LEU A 227 9.33 -22.03 14.38
C LEU A 227 10.80 -21.83 14.80
N ARG A 228 11.03 -21.55 16.08
CA ARG A 228 12.38 -21.33 16.62
C ARG A 228 13.30 -22.53 16.36
N GLY A 229 14.45 -22.25 15.75
CA GLY A 229 15.43 -23.27 15.36
C GLY A 229 15.13 -23.96 14.02
N LYS A 230 14.02 -23.67 13.36
CA LYS A 230 13.74 -24.15 11.99
C LYS A 230 14.47 -23.30 10.95
N VAL A 231 14.87 -23.93 9.85
CA VAL A 231 15.63 -23.29 8.76
C VAL A 231 14.82 -23.36 7.45
N MET A 232 14.54 -22.21 6.84
CA MET A 232 13.89 -22.12 5.53
C MET A 232 14.92 -21.80 4.43
N CYS A 233 15.03 -22.66 3.43
CA CYS A 233 15.79 -22.38 2.22
C CYS A 233 14.94 -21.58 1.23
N SER A 234 15.37 -20.36 0.88
CA SER A 234 14.71 -19.48 -0.08
C SER A 234 15.45 -19.58 -1.42
N MET A 235 14.77 -20.07 -2.46
CA MET A 235 15.38 -20.52 -3.72
C MET A 235 14.70 -19.85 -4.92
N PHE A 236 15.31 -18.77 -5.43
CA PHE A 236 14.69 -17.90 -6.43
C PHE A 236 15.57 -17.77 -7.70
N TYR A 237 15.08 -18.32 -8.82
CA TYR A 237 15.70 -18.20 -10.14
C TYR A 237 15.14 -17.02 -10.95
N GLU A 238 13.94 -16.54 -10.61
CA GLU A 238 13.35 -15.32 -11.19
C GLU A 238 13.43 -14.14 -10.20
N PRO A 239 13.68 -12.89 -10.65
CA PRO A 239 13.65 -11.68 -9.80
C PRO A 239 12.34 -11.51 -9.01
N SER A 240 12.44 -11.32 -7.69
CA SER A 240 11.32 -11.59 -6.78
C SER A 240 11.33 -10.83 -5.44
N THR A 241 11.17 -9.50 -5.45
CA THR A 241 11.12 -8.70 -4.21
C THR A 241 9.97 -9.13 -3.28
N ARG A 242 8.71 -9.00 -3.72
CA ARG A 242 7.53 -9.24 -2.86
C ARG A 242 7.43 -10.69 -2.40
N THR A 243 7.69 -11.67 -3.27
CA THR A 243 7.54 -13.07 -2.87
C THR A 243 8.68 -13.53 -1.95
N SER A 244 9.95 -13.24 -2.29
CA SER A 244 11.09 -13.64 -1.44
C SER A 244 11.06 -12.90 -0.08
N CYS A 245 11.04 -11.56 -0.09
CA CYS A 245 11.15 -10.78 1.16
C CYS A 245 10.01 -11.04 2.16
N SER A 246 8.77 -11.26 1.69
CA SER A 246 7.65 -11.59 2.59
C SER A 246 7.69 -13.04 3.11
N PHE A 247 8.26 -14.00 2.37
CA PHE A 247 8.54 -15.34 2.93
C PHE A 247 9.66 -15.28 3.97
N SER A 248 10.75 -14.58 3.71
CA SER A 248 11.85 -14.40 4.67
C SER A 248 11.37 -13.70 5.94
N ALA A 249 10.61 -12.61 5.80
CA ALA A 249 10.01 -11.89 6.93
C ALA A 249 8.98 -12.73 7.69
N ALA A 250 8.22 -13.61 7.02
CA ALA A 250 7.30 -14.54 7.68
C ALA A 250 8.07 -15.55 8.55
N MET A 251 9.13 -16.17 8.02
CA MET A 251 9.95 -17.13 8.77
C MET A 251 10.64 -16.46 9.97
N MET A 252 11.21 -15.27 9.78
CA MET A 252 11.87 -14.51 10.85
C MET A 252 10.90 -14.04 11.94
N ARG A 253 9.67 -13.63 11.59
CA ARG A 253 8.63 -13.31 12.58
C ARG A 253 8.07 -14.53 13.31
N LEU A 254 8.35 -15.75 12.81
CA LEU A 254 8.10 -17.01 13.49
C LEU A 254 9.32 -17.53 14.28
N GLY A 255 10.37 -16.71 14.48
CA GLY A 255 11.59 -17.10 15.19
C GLY A 255 12.49 -18.07 14.42
N GLY A 256 12.14 -18.39 13.18
CA GLY A 256 12.91 -19.24 12.28
C GLY A 256 14.01 -18.48 11.55
N THR A 257 14.95 -19.22 10.96
CA THR A 257 16.07 -18.68 10.18
C THR A 257 15.88 -18.92 8.68
N VAL A 258 16.61 -18.16 7.86
CA VAL A 258 16.49 -18.18 6.40
C VAL A 258 17.87 -18.33 5.77
N VAL A 259 18.02 -19.29 4.86
CA VAL A 259 19.19 -19.43 3.97
C VAL A 259 18.74 -19.11 2.56
N SER A 260 19.29 -18.08 1.93
CA SER A 260 18.91 -17.69 0.56
C SER A 260 19.91 -18.21 -0.47
N ALA A 261 19.40 -18.74 -1.58
CA ALA A 261 20.16 -19.22 -2.72
C ALA A 261 19.54 -18.68 -4.01
N ASP A 262 20.14 -17.62 -4.56
CA ASP A 262 19.70 -17.01 -5.81
C ASP A 262 20.31 -17.75 -7.02
N GLY A 263 19.53 -17.87 -8.11
CA GLY A 263 19.97 -18.59 -9.32
C GLY A 263 21.21 -18.00 -10.02
N SER A 264 21.52 -16.73 -9.76
CA SER A 264 22.67 -16.00 -10.33
C SER A 264 23.97 -16.14 -9.54
N SER A 265 23.93 -16.61 -8.30
CA SER A 265 25.11 -16.71 -7.40
C SER A 265 25.37 -18.12 -6.87
N SER A 266 24.56 -19.10 -7.25
CA SER A 266 24.60 -20.48 -6.77
C SER A 266 25.35 -21.42 -7.74
N SER A 267 25.60 -22.66 -7.31
CA SER A 267 26.25 -23.70 -8.13
C SER A 267 25.46 -24.11 -9.39
N VAL A 268 24.21 -23.65 -9.54
CA VAL A 268 23.46 -23.65 -10.81
C VAL A 268 24.27 -23.04 -11.96
N VAL A 269 25.04 -21.96 -11.69
CA VAL A 269 25.93 -21.31 -12.68
C VAL A 269 27.05 -22.25 -13.17
N LYS A 270 27.34 -23.32 -12.43
CA LYS A 270 28.30 -24.39 -12.77
C LYS A 270 27.63 -25.60 -13.44
N GLY A 271 26.33 -25.54 -13.73
CA GLY A 271 25.56 -26.63 -14.33
C GLY A 271 24.94 -27.63 -13.36
N GLU A 272 24.83 -27.31 -12.06
CA GLU A 272 24.13 -28.16 -11.10
C GLU A 272 22.64 -28.31 -11.46
N THR A 273 22.10 -29.53 -11.41
CA THR A 273 20.69 -29.77 -11.74
C THR A 273 19.76 -29.24 -10.65
N LEU A 274 18.52 -28.88 -11.02
CA LEU A 274 17.48 -28.53 -10.04
C LEU A 274 17.24 -29.66 -9.02
N ALA A 275 17.35 -30.92 -9.44
CA ALA A 275 17.18 -32.09 -8.57
C ALA A 275 18.28 -32.18 -7.51
N ASP A 276 19.54 -31.93 -7.90
CA ASP A 276 20.68 -31.99 -6.99
C ASP A 276 20.73 -30.77 -6.06
N THR A 277 20.46 -29.58 -6.59
CA THR A 277 20.36 -28.35 -5.78
C THR A 277 19.29 -28.49 -4.70
N VAL A 278 18.12 -29.06 -5.03
CA VAL A 278 17.02 -29.33 -4.09
C VAL A 278 17.40 -30.40 -3.05
N ARG A 279 18.10 -31.47 -3.44
CA ARG A 279 18.63 -32.46 -2.48
C ARG A 279 19.62 -31.83 -1.51
N THR A 280 20.54 -31.02 -2.02
CA THR A 280 21.57 -30.31 -1.24
C THR A 280 20.94 -29.35 -0.22
N LEU A 281 19.99 -28.51 -0.65
CA LEU A 281 19.27 -27.61 0.26
C LEU A 281 18.39 -28.38 1.26
N GLY A 282 17.81 -29.51 0.86
CA GLY A 282 17.07 -30.42 1.74
C GLY A 282 17.92 -31.19 2.76
N CYS A 283 19.25 -31.04 2.74
CA CYS A 283 20.14 -31.48 3.82
C CYS A 283 20.43 -30.37 4.84
N TYR A 284 20.03 -29.11 4.59
CA TYR A 284 20.33 -27.95 5.43
C TYR A 284 19.08 -27.25 5.99
N GLY A 285 17.96 -27.28 5.26
CA GLY A 285 16.70 -26.65 5.63
C GLY A 285 15.60 -27.64 6.01
N ASP A 286 14.69 -27.24 6.90
CA ASP A 286 13.43 -27.95 7.19
C ASP A 286 12.39 -27.80 6.08
N LEU A 287 12.54 -26.80 5.19
CA LEU A 287 11.60 -26.44 4.12
C LEU A 287 12.30 -25.64 3.02
N ILE A 288 11.87 -25.80 1.77
CA ILE A 288 12.34 -25.01 0.62
C ILE A 288 11.17 -24.21 0.02
N VAL A 289 11.35 -22.90 -0.16
CA VAL A 289 10.48 -22.04 -0.98
C VAL A 289 11.12 -21.87 -2.34
N LEU A 290 10.47 -22.33 -3.41
CA LEU A 290 11.03 -22.36 -4.77
C LEU A 290 10.22 -21.47 -5.73
N ARG A 291 10.92 -20.61 -6.48
CA ARG A 291 10.39 -19.92 -7.67
C ARG A 291 11.34 -20.10 -8.85
N HIS A 292 10.81 -20.52 -10.00
CA HIS A 292 11.58 -20.96 -11.16
C HIS A 292 10.87 -20.58 -12.48
N PRO A 293 11.59 -20.27 -13.57
CA PRO A 293 10.97 -19.84 -14.83
C PRO A 293 10.23 -20.97 -15.58
N ASP A 294 10.63 -22.22 -15.40
CA ASP A 294 10.01 -23.37 -16.08
C ASP A 294 8.70 -23.80 -15.38
N PRO A 295 7.58 -24.00 -16.11
CA PRO A 295 6.35 -24.59 -15.57
C PRO A 295 6.56 -26.03 -15.07
N GLY A 296 5.87 -26.42 -14.00
CA GLY A 296 5.97 -27.75 -13.39
C GLY A 296 7.26 -28.01 -12.60
N SER A 297 8.20 -27.07 -12.60
CA SER A 297 9.47 -27.12 -11.86
C SER A 297 9.29 -27.41 -10.36
N ALA A 298 8.29 -26.81 -9.71
CA ALA A 298 7.97 -27.07 -8.30
C ALA A 298 7.56 -28.54 -8.05
N THR A 299 6.79 -29.13 -8.98
CA THR A 299 6.41 -30.55 -8.95
C THR A 299 7.59 -31.47 -9.23
N THR A 300 8.54 -31.05 -10.06
CA THR A 300 9.80 -31.78 -10.29
C THR A 300 10.71 -31.72 -9.07
N ALA A 301 10.85 -30.56 -8.43
CA ALA A 301 11.60 -30.41 -7.17
C ALA A 301 11.03 -31.28 -6.04
N ALA A 302 9.70 -31.32 -5.88
CA ALA A 302 9.04 -32.13 -4.86
C ALA A 302 9.38 -33.62 -4.95
N LYS A 303 9.58 -34.18 -6.16
CA LYS A 303 9.98 -35.59 -6.37
C LYS A 303 11.38 -35.94 -5.83
N PHE A 304 12.22 -34.94 -5.59
CA PHE A 304 13.62 -35.12 -5.19
C PHE A 304 13.96 -34.54 -3.82
N SER A 305 13.04 -33.77 -3.22
CA SER A 305 13.19 -33.20 -1.89
C SER A 305 12.83 -34.20 -0.80
N LYS A 306 13.59 -34.18 0.31
CA LYS A 306 13.22 -34.86 1.57
C LYS A 306 12.36 -33.98 2.49
N VAL A 307 12.20 -32.70 2.14
CA VAL A 307 11.53 -31.67 2.94
C VAL A 307 10.44 -30.96 2.12
N PRO A 308 9.47 -30.30 2.75
CA PRO A 308 8.38 -29.64 2.05
C PRO A 308 8.88 -28.61 1.04
N ILE A 309 8.19 -28.55 -0.09
CA ILE A 309 8.40 -27.54 -1.14
C ILE A 309 7.19 -26.62 -1.13
N ILE A 310 7.41 -25.30 -1.11
CA ILE A 310 6.37 -24.30 -1.36
C ILE A 310 6.63 -23.63 -2.72
N ASN A 311 5.65 -23.70 -3.62
CA ASN A 311 5.66 -23.02 -4.91
C ASN A 311 5.40 -21.51 -4.73
N ALA A 312 6.42 -20.72 -5.06
CA ALA A 312 6.41 -19.26 -5.11
C ALA A 312 6.32 -18.71 -6.56
N GLY A 313 6.06 -19.58 -7.52
CA GLY A 313 5.83 -19.30 -8.95
C GLY A 313 6.62 -20.24 -9.86
N ASP A 314 5.94 -21.05 -10.67
CA ASP A 314 6.55 -21.90 -11.70
C ASP A 314 6.23 -21.36 -13.12
N GLY A 315 6.98 -20.36 -13.57
CA GLY A 315 6.83 -19.80 -14.91
C GLY A 315 5.47 -19.16 -15.18
N ILE A 316 4.75 -19.69 -16.19
CA ILE A 316 3.36 -19.34 -16.51
C ILE A 316 2.33 -20.27 -15.81
N GLY A 317 2.79 -21.17 -14.94
CA GLY A 317 1.98 -22.13 -14.18
C GLY A 317 1.18 -21.48 -13.05
N GLU A 318 1.42 -21.89 -11.81
CA GLU A 318 0.63 -21.42 -10.66
C GLU A 318 1.44 -20.56 -9.68
N HIS A 319 0.72 -19.75 -8.91
CA HIS A 319 1.25 -19.09 -7.72
C HIS A 319 0.24 -19.25 -6.57
N PRO A 320 0.14 -20.46 -5.98
CA PRO A 320 -0.92 -20.78 -5.02
C PRO A 320 -0.92 -19.84 -3.81
N THR A 321 0.27 -19.47 -3.35
CA THR A 321 0.48 -18.60 -2.19
C THR A 321 0.14 -17.13 -2.45
N GLN A 322 0.00 -16.70 -3.71
CA GLN A 322 -0.62 -15.43 -4.06
C GLN A 322 -2.16 -15.57 -4.05
N ALA A 323 -2.70 -16.63 -4.64
CA ALA A 323 -4.15 -16.85 -4.63
C ALA A 323 -4.73 -16.95 -3.19
N PHE A 324 -4.01 -17.58 -2.25
CA PHE A 324 -4.41 -17.61 -0.84
C PHE A 324 -4.48 -16.21 -0.21
N LEU A 325 -3.45 -15.37 -0.43
CA LEU A 325 -3.43 -14.02 0.17
C LEU A 325 -4.43 -13.08 -0.49
N ASP A 326 -4.74 -13.29 -1.77
CA ASP A 326 -5.75 -12.54 -2.51
C ASP A 326 -7.16 -12.85 -1.97
N VAL A 327 -7.55 -14.13 -1.86
CA VAL A 327 -8.85 -14.53 -1.27
C VAL A 327 -8.97 -14.12 0.20
N TYR A 328 -7.88 -14.20 0.97
CA TYR A 328 -7.85 -13.73 2.35
C TYR A 328 -8.01 -12.20 2.45
N THR A 329 -7.43 -11.43 1.52
CA THR A 329 -7.63 -9.97 1.44
C THR A 329 -9.10 -9.63 1.21
N ILE A 330 -9.76 -10.28 0.24
CA ILE A 330 -11.20 -10.08 -0.02
C ILE A 330 -12.02 -10.36 1.25
N ARG A 331 -11.73 -11.47 1.95
CA ARG A 331 -12.40 -11.84 3.20
C ARG A 331 -12.21 -10.84 4.34
N GLU A 332 -10.99 -10.34 4.57
CA GLU A 332 -10.71 -9.42 5.69
C GLU A 332 -11.23 -8.01 5.43
N GLU A 333 -11.28 -7.57 4.17
CA GLU A 333 -11.71 -6.22 3.78
C GLU A 333 -13.25 -6.13 3.62
N LEU A 334 -13.91 -7.17 3.12
CA LEU A 334 -15.36 -7.19 2.86
C LEU A 334 -16.15 -8.15 3.78
N GLY A 335 -15.49 -8.79 4.75
CA GLY A 335 -16.08 -9.73 5.72
C GLY A 335 -16.48 -11.10 5.16
N THR A 336 -16.78 -11.20 3.86
CA THR A 336 -17.17 -12.40 3.12
C THR A 336 -16.46 -12.48 1.77
N VAL A 337 -16.50 -13.65 1.14
CA VAL A 337 -16.17 -13.85 -0.28
C VAL A 337 -17.42 -14.25 -1.08
N ASN A 338 -18.46 -14.79 -0.42
CA ASN A 338 -19.71 -15.19 -1.08
C ASN A 338 -20.63 -13.97 -1.25
N GLY A 339 -21.34 -13.91 -2.38
CA GLY A 339 -22.25 -12.83 -2.77
C GLY A 339 -21.58 -11.69 -3.53
N LEU A 340 -20.27 -11.77 -3.80
CA LEU A 340 -19.48 -10.68 -4.38
C LEU A 340 -19.36 -10.74 -5.90
N THR A 341 -19.34 -9.55 -6.51
CA THR A 341 -19.00 -9.32 -7.92
C THR A 341 -17.52 -8.93 -8.02
N ILE A 342 -16.70 -9.80 -8.62
CA ILE A 342 -15.24 -9.67 -8.70
C ILE A 342 -14.84 -9.41 -10.16
N THR A 343 -14.36 -8.20 -10.42
CA THR A 343 -13.96 -7.74 -11.75
C THR A 343 -12.44 -7.80 -11.88
N LEU A 344 -11.96 -8.57 -12.86
CA LEU A 344 -10.55 -8.83 -13.15
C LEU A 344 -10.16 -8.01 -14.39
N VAL A 345 -9.14 -7.16 -14.27
CA VAL A 345 -8.82 -6.12 -15.27
C VAL A 345 -7.38 -6.25 -15.77
N GLY A 346 -7.17 -6.24 -17.09
CA GLY A 346 -5.85 -6.08 -17.72
C GLY A 346 -5.40 -7.27 -18.56
N ASP A 347 -4.20 -7.80 -18.26
CA ASP A 347 -3.69 -9.03 -18.87
C ASP A 347 -4.26 -10.25 -18.13
N LEU A 348 -5.30 -10.84 -18.72
CA LEU A 348 -5.98 -12.03 -18.23
C LEU A 348 -5.49 -13.32 -18.91
N LYS A 349 -4.79 -13.18 -20.04
CA LYS A 349 -4.21 -14.29 -20.81
C LYS A 349 -2.94 -14.84 -20.18
N ASN A 350 -2.03 -13.97 -19.74
CA ASN A 350 -0.74 -14.36 -19.14
C ASN A 350 -0.75 -14.26 -17.59
N GLY A 351 -1.87 -13.82 -17.00
CA GLY A 351 -2.02 -13.51 -15.58
C GLY A 351 -2.04 -14.75 -14.67
N ARG A 352 -0.89 -15.40 -14.43
CA ARG A 352 -0.77 -16.59 -13.56
C ARG A 352 -1.40 -16.42 -12.16
N THR A 353 -1.39 -15.20 -11.62
CA THR A 353 -2.04 -14.88 -10.33
C THR A 353 -3.56 -14.92 -10.44
N VAL A 354 -4.12 -14.35 -11.52
CA VAL A 354 -5.56 -14.42 -11.85
C VAL A 354 -6.00 -15.86 -12.10
N HIS A 355 -5.25 -16.66 -12.87
CA HIS A 355 -5.61 -18.07 -13.09
C HIS A 355 -5.60 -18.87 -11.78
N SER A 356 -4.63 -18.59 -10.90
CA SER A 356 -4.54 -19.22 -9.57
C SER A 356 -5.68 -18.77 -8.63
N LEU A 357 -6.07 -17.49 -8.69
CA LEU A 357 -7.16 -16.88 -7.91
C LEU A 357 -8.53 -17.42 -8.34
N ILE A 358 -8.81 -17.47 -9.65
CA ILE A 358 -10.06 -17.99 -10.22
C ILE A 358 -10.32 -19.42 -9.72
N LYS A 359 -9.30 -20.29 -9.73
CA LYS A 359 -9.38 -21.66 -9.21
C LYS A 359 -9.77 -21.75 -7.73
N LEU A 360 -9.46 -20.74 -6.92
CA LEU A 360 -9.91 -20.67 -5.52
C LEU A 360 -11.28 -20.01 -5.36
N LEU A 361 -11.58 -19.00 -6.18
CA LEU A 361 -12.88 -18.33 -6.18
C LEU A 361 -14.02 -19.29 -6.54
N ALA A 362 -13.75 -20.34 -7.32
CA ALA A 362 -14.68 -21.43 -7.62
C ALA A 362 -15.19 -22.21 -6.38
N TYR A 363 -14.56 -22.08 -5.20
CA TYR A 363 -15.09 -22.64 -3.93
C TYR A 363 -16.13 -21.74 -3.23
N TYR A 364 -16.46 -20.58 -3.80
CA TYR A 364 -17.35 -19.56 -3.25
C TYR A 364 -18.46 -19.18 -4.24
N GLN A 365 -19.60 -18.68 -3.76
CA GLN A 365 -20.62 -18.11 -4.64
C GLN A 365 -20.21 -16.68 -5.04
N VAL A 366 -19.63 -16.52 -6.22
CA VAL A 366 -19.21 -15.22 -6.79
C VAL A 366 -19.70 -15.05 -8.22
N THR A 367 -19.75 -13.82 -8.70
CA THR A 367 -19.86 -13.48 -10.12
C THR A 367 -18.56 -12.86 -10.59
N LEU A 368 -18.00 -13.34 -11.71
CA LEU A 368 -16.73 -12.87 -12.24
C LEU A 368 -16.92 -12.01 -13.48
N ASN A 369 -16.27 -10.86 -13.57
CA ASN A 369 -16.26 -10.04 -14.78
C ASN A 369 -14.83 -9.93 -15.32
N PHE A 370 -14.65 -10.12 -16.63
CA PHE A 370 -13.34 -10.09 -17.29
C PHE A 370 -13.25 -8.85 -18.18
N VAL A 371 -12.41 -7.89 -17.79
CA VAL A 371 -12.18 -6.64 -18.55
C VAL A 371 -10.79 -6.70 -19.17
N SER A 372 -10.70 -6.84 -20.49
CA SER A 372 -9.42 -7.02 -21.18
C SER A 372 -9.46 -6.62 -22.66
N PRO A 373 -8.32 -6.24 -23.27
CA PRO A 373 -8.22 -6.03 -24.71
C PRO A 373 -8.35 -7.39 -25.42
N ALA A 374 -8.82 -7.38 -26.66
CA ALA A 374 -9.13 -8.62 -27.39
C ALA A 374 -7.98 -9.64 -27.47
N SER A 375 -6.71 -9.21 -27.47
CA SER A 375 -5.55 -10.12 -27.52
C SER A 375 -5.11 -10.69 -26.16
N LEU A 376 -5.62 -10.18 -25.03
CA LEU A 376 -5.29 -10.61 -23.65
C LEU A 376 -6.48 -11.17 -22.86
N ARG A 377 -7.54 -11.61 -23.56
CA ARG A 377 -8.73 -12.25 -22.97
C ARG A 377 -8.41 -13.51 -22.17
N MET A 378 -9.34 -13.87 -21.28
CA MET A 378 -9.30 -15.11 -20.51
C MET A 378 -9.24 -16.34 -21.45
N PRO A 379 -8.31 -17.29 -21.24
CA PRO A 379 -8.26 -18.51 -22.06
C PRO A 379 -9.56 -19.32 -21.97
N GLU A 380 -10.01 -19.91 -23.09
CA GLU A 380 -11.23 -20.71 -23.16
C GLU A 380 -11.21 -21.91 -22.19
N GLU A 381 -10.04 -22.48 -21.92
CA GLU A 381 -9.85 -23.56 -20.93
C GLU A 381 -10.26 -23.12 -19.52
N VAL A 382 -9.89 -21.90 -19.11
CA VAL A 382 -10.23 -21.35 -17.78
C VAL A 382 -11.73 -21.01 -17.71
N LYS A 383 -12.31 -20.51 -18.81
CA LYS A 383 -13.76 -20.31 -18.92
C LYS A 383 -14.54 -21.63 -18.87
N ALA A 384 -14.02 -22.69 -19.47
CA ALA A 384 -14.61 -24.03 -19.39
C ALA A 384 -14.53 -24.61 -17.97
N GLU A 385 -13.41 -24.43 -17.24
CA GLU A 385 -13.34 -24.80 -15.81
C GLU A 385 -14.40 -24.07 -14.97
N LEU A 386 -14.67 -22.78 -15.25
CA LEU A 386 -15.68 -22.00 -14.55
C LEU A 386 -17.12 -22.42 -14.86
N THR A 387 -17.45 -22.67 -16.13
CA THR A 387 -18.76 -23.20 -16.53
C THR A 387 -19.02 -24.56 -15.87
N ASN A 388 -18.02 -25.43 -15.82
CA ASN A 388 -18.10 -26.74 -15.16
C ASN A 388 -18.24 -26.63 -13.63
N ALA A 389 -17.73 -25.54 -13.02
CA ALA A 389 -17.92 -25.23 -11.61
C ALA A 389 -19.24 -24.49 -11.30
N GLY A 390 -20.03 -24.14 -12.32
CA GLY A 390 -21.29 -23.40 -12.15
C GLY A 390 -21.11 -21.92 -11.75
N ILE A 391 -19.93 -21.34 -11.97
CA ILE A 391 -19.65 -19.93 -11.65
C ILE A 391 -20.09 -19.04 -12.80
N ALA A 392 -20.95 -18.06 -12.52
CA ALA A 392 -21.37 -17.06 -13.49
C ALA A 392 -20.21 -16.10 -13.83
N PHE A 393 -19.96 -15.89 -15.12
CA PHE A 393 -18.98 -14.90 -15.58
C PHE A 393 -19.42 -14.13 -16.83
N ASN A 394 -18.89 -12.91 -17.00
CA ASN A 394 -19.15 -12.02 -18.12
C ASN A 394 -17.83 -11.48 -18.71
N GLU A 395 -17.82 -11.10 -20.00
CA GLU A 395 -16.67 -10.45 -20.67
C GLU A 395 -17.04 -9.04 -21.13
N TYR A 396 -16.17 -8.06 -20.84
CA TYR A 396 -16.34 -6.64 -21.18
C TYR A 396 -15.06 -6.07 -21.82
N THR A 397 -15.20 -4.98 -22.57
CA THR A 397 -14.05 -4.24 -23.15
C THR A 397 -13.80 -2.87 -22.49
N ASP A 398 -14.77 -2.31 -21.78
CA ASP A 398 -14.60 -1.10 -20.96
C ASP A 398 -14.91 -1.38 -19.47
N LEU A 399 -14.07 -0.88 -18.57
CA LEU A 399 -14.28 -0.93 -17.13
C LEU A 399 -15.45 -0.02 -16.69
N ASN A 400 -15.73 1.05 -17.45
CA ASN A 400 -16.83 1.98 -17.15
C ASN A 400 -18.21 1.32 -17.19
N GLU A 401 -18.38 0.23 -17.92
CA GLU A 401 -19.64 -0.53 -18.01
C GLU A 401 -19.95 -1.31 -16.73
N VAL A 402 -18.93 -1.69 -15.94
CA VAL A 402 -19.05 -2.72 -14.88
C VAL A 402 -18.53 -2.28 -13.51
N ILE A 403 -17.80 -1.16 -13.41
CA ILE A 403 -17.23 -0.70 -12.13
C ILE A 403 -18.28 -0.36 -11.07
N GLY A 404 -19.47 0.09 -11.49
CA GLY A 404 -20.58 0.42 -10.58
C GLY A 404 -21.16 -0.80 -9.86
N ASP A 405 -21.07 -1.97 -10.49
CA ASP A 405 -21.54 -3.24 -9.93
C ASP A 405 -20.42 -4.06 -9.27
N SER A 406 -19.15 -3.64 -9.42
CA SER A 406 -17.98 -4.35 -8.89
C SER A 406 -17.80 -4.14 -7.38
N ASP A 407 -17.69 -5.22 -6.61
CA ASP A 407 -17.31 -5.18 -5.18
C ASP A 407 -15.80 -5.33 -4.99
N VAL A 408 -15.12 -6.04 -5.91
CA VAL A 408 -13.66 -6.13 -5.98
C VAL A 408 -13.23 -5.79 -7.41
N VAL A 409 -12.26 -4.89 -7.56
CA VAL A 409 -11.57 -4.63 -8.83
C VAL A 409 -10.11 -5.08 -8.68
N TYR A 410 -9.78 -6.24 -9.24
CA TYR A 410 -8.44 -6.82 -9.22
C TYR A 410 -7.74 -6.51 -10.54
N VAL A 411 -6.74 -5.63 -10.50
CA VAL A 411 -6.01 -5.14 -11.68
C VAL A 411 -4.72 -5.93 -11.84
N THR A 412 -4.34 -6.25 -13.09
CA THR A 412 -3.07 -6.92 -13.41
C THR A 412 -2.13 -6.04 -14.23
N ARG A 413 -0.82 -6.19 -13.97
CA ARG A 413 0.23 -5.61 -14.79
C ARG A 413 0.32 -6.32 -16.14
N VAL A 414 0.24 -5.56 -17.23
CA VAL A 414 0.58 -6.03 -18.58
C VAL A 414 2.05 -6.49 -18.61
N GLN A 415 2.28 -7.80 -18.82
CA GLN A 415 3.61 -8.39 -18.71
C GLN A 415 4.46 -8.11 -19.96
N LYS A 416 5.18 -6.98 -19.99
CA LYS A 416 6.07 -6.60 -21.11
C LYS A 416 6.97 -7.74 -21.57
N GLU A 417 7.49 -8.53 -20.63
CA GLU A 417 8.35 -9.70 -20.87
C GLU A 417 7.67 -10.90 -21.57
N ARG A 418 6.36 -10.85 -21.87
CA ARG A 418 5.61 -11.88 -22.59
C ARG A 418 5.25 -11.51 -24.03
N PHE A 419 5.46 -10.27 -24.44
CA PHE A 419 5.15 -9.82 -25.80
C PHE A 419 6.35 -10.05 -26.73
N THR A 420 6.12 -10.69 -27.87
CA THR A 420 7.11 -10.83 -28.95
C THR A 420 7.24 -9.56 -29.78
N ASP A 421 6.17 -8.77 -29.89
CA ASP A 421 6.16 -7.44 -30.50
C ASP A 421 5.96 -6.35 -29.44
N LEU A 422 6.87 -5.38 -29.42
CA LEU A 422 6.79 -4.22 -28.54
C LEU A 422 5.67 -3.23 -28.93
N SER A 423 5.25 -3.21 -30.21
CA SER A 423 4.17 -2.33 -30.67
C SER A 423 2.81 -2.74 -30.11
N GLU A 424 2.54 -4.04 -30.02
CA GLU A 424 1.36 -4.55 -29.30
C GLU A 424 1.41 -4.19 -27.81
N TYR A 425 2.54 -4.39 -27.13
CA TYR A 425 2.69 -3.99 -25.72
C TYR A 425 2.38 -2.50 -25.51
N GLU A 426 2.97 -1.62 -26.32
CA GLU A 426 2.78 -0.17 -26.21
C GLU A 426 1.31 0.24 -26.48
N ARG A 427 0.59 -0.49 -27.34
CA ARG A 427 -0.85 -0.30 -27.60
C ARG A 427 -1.75 -0.67 -26.41
N VAL A 428 -1.34 -1.62 -25.54
CA VAL A 428 -2.22 -2.18 -24.49
C VAL A 428 -1.80 -1.86 -23.06
N LYS A 429 -0.55 -1.42 -22.81
CA LYS A 429 -0.01 -1.15 -21.46
C LYS A 429 -0.79 -0.11 -20.62
N SER A 430 -1.54 0.76 -21.29
CA SER A 430 -2.35 1.83 -20.68
C SER A 430 -3.82 1.77 -21.11
N ALA A 431 -4.29 0.60 -21.58
CA ALA A 431 -5.69 0.43 -22.00
C ALA A 431 -6.69 0.56 -20.83
N TYR A 432 -6.24 0.27 -19.60
CA TYR A 432 -6.99 0.48 -18.38
C TYR A 432 -6.07 1.16 -17.36
N VAL A 433 -6.53 2.30 -16.83
CA VAL A 433 -5.83 3.08 -15.81
C VAL A 433 -6.84 3.41 -14.72
N ILE A 434 -6.61 2.94 -13.49
CA ILE A 434 -7.42 3.31 -12.34
C ILE A 434 -6.95 4.67 -11.83
N ASN A 435 -7.86 5.64 -11.77
CA ASN A 435 -7.65 7.01 -11.28
C ASN A 435 -8.91 7.49 -10.54
N ASN A 436 -8.86 8.66 -9.89
CA ASN A 436 -9.97 9.17 -9.08
C ASN A 436 -11.26 9.39 -9.88
N LYS A 437 -11.16 9.74 -11.17
CA LYS A 437 -12.30 9.86 -12.09
C LYS A 437 -12.96 8.50 -12.42
N MET A 438 -12.18 7.43 -12.45
CA MET A 438 -12.67 6.05 -12.57
C MET A 438 -13.33 5.62 -11.24
N MET A 439 -12.64 5.87 -10.13
CA MET A 439 -13.06 5.52 -8.77
C MET A 439 -14.30 6.29 -8.28
N SER A 440 -14.62 7.45 -8.85
CA SER A 440 -15.86 8.18 -8.55
C SER A 440 -17.14 7.50 -9.07
N LYS A 441 -17.01 6.48 -9.94
CA LYS A 441 -18.11 5.66 -10.45
C LYS A 441 -18.28 4.33 -9.71
N ALA A 442 -17.32 3.96 -8.87
CA ALA A 442 -17.32 2.68 -8.14
C ALA A 442 -18.17 2.75 -6.87
N LYS A 443 -18.64 1.60 -6.37
CA LYS A 443 -19.31 1.49 -5.05
C LYS A 443 -18.44 2.10 -3.95
N THR A 444 -19.08 2.65 -2.92
CA THR A 444 -18.41 3.18 -1.72
C THR A 444 -17.69 2.09 -0.92
N GLN A 445 -18.18 0.84 -0.99
CA GLN A 445 -17.63 -0.34 -0.29
C GLN A 445 -16.92 -1.32 -1.24
N MET A 446 -16.51 -0.87 -2.44
CA MET A 446 -15.67 -1.66 -3.34
C MET A 446 -14.20 -1.58 -2.90
N ILE A 447 -13.38 -2.61 -3.18
CA ILE A 447 -11.91 -2.56 -3.00
C ILE A 447 -11.14 -2.73 -4.31
N VAL A 448 -10.01 -2.03 -4.43
CA VAL A 448 -9.03 -2.16 -5.52
C VAL A 448 -7.84 -3.01 -5.05
N MET A 449 -7.57 -4.09 -5.77
CA MET A 449 -6.49 -5.03 -5.49
C MET A 449 -5.51 -5.11 -6.67
N HIS A 450 -4.24 -5.40 -6.38
CA HIS A 450 -3.18 -5.53 -7.38
C HIS A 450 -2.01 -6.37 -6.82
N PRO A 451 -1.55 -7.43 -7.49
CA PRO A 451 -0.51 -8.33 -6.98
C PRO A 451 0.91 -7.72 -6.95
N LEU A 452 1.09 -6.56 -7.59
CA LEU A 452 2.31 -5.75 -7.73
C LEU A 452 3.48 -6.45 -8.48
N PRO A 453 4.34 -5.68 -9.18
CA PRO A 453 4.45 -4.21 -9.16
C PRO A 453 3.45 -3.59 -10.14
N ARG A 454 3.00 -2.36 -9.87
CA ARG A 454 2.33 -1.54 -10.88
C ARG A 454 3.35 -0.73 -11.69
N VAL A 455 2.96 -0.26 -12.87
CA VAL A 455 3.75 0.60 -13.77
C VAL A 455 2.96 1.84 -14.17
N SER A 456 1.73 1.66 -14.67
CA SER A 456 0.86 2.73 -15.20
C SER A 456 -0.63 2.40 -15.15
N GLU A 457 -1.00 1.22 -14.62
CA GLU A 457 -2.38 0.71 -14.58
C GLU A 457 -3.20 1.22 -13.37
N ILE A 458 -2.53 1.85 -12.40
CA ILE A 458 -3.14 2.53 -11.24
C ILE A 458 -2.32 3.79 -10.97
N GLU A 459 -2.95 4.97 -11.00
CA GLU A 459 -2.30 6.25 -10.72
C GLU A 459 -1.94 6.40 -9.23
N PRO A 460 -0.83 7.11 -8.89
CA PRO A 460 -0.42 7.33 -7.49
C PRO A 460 -1.42 8.10 -6.63
N GLU A 461 -2.37 8.82 -7.23
CA GLU A 461 -3.45 9.50 -6.48
C GLU A 461 -4.45 8.52 -5.85
N VAL A 462 -4.53 7.28 -6.35
CA VAL A 462 -5.44 6.24 -5.83
C VAL A 462 -4.93 5.67 -4.50
N ASP A 463 -3.65 5.84 -4.17
CA ASP A 463 -3.04 5.33 -2.92
C ASP A 463 -3.71 5.90 -1.65
N PHE A 464 -4.36 7.06 -1.78
CA PHE A 464 -5.05 7.77 -0.71
C PHE A 464 -6.57 7.46 -0.65
N ASP A 465 -7.13 6.78 -1.65
CA ASP A 465 -8.51 6.26 -1.57
C ASP A 465 -8.53 5.10 -0.56
N GLN A 466 -9.44 5.16 0.42
CA GLN A 466 -9.56 4.11 1.43
C GLN A 466 -9.81 2.71 0.82
N ARG A 467 -10.39 2.66 -0.37
CA ARG A 467 -10.66 1.45 -1.16
C ARG A 467 -9.40 0.81 -1.77
N ALA A 468 -8.25 1.48 -1.75
CA ALA A 468 -6.97 0.96 -2.23
C ALA A 468 -6.39 -0.12 -1.29
N ALA A 469 -6.82 -1.36 -1.49
CA ALA A 469 -6.42 -2.50 -0.67
C ALA A 469 -5.04 -3.07 -1.05
N TYR A 470 -4.45 -2.74 -2.21
CA TYR A 470 -3.24 -3.40 -2.72
C TYR A 470 -1.99 -3.32 -1.82
N PHE A 471 -1.83 -2.30 -0.96
CA PHE A 471 -0.78 -2.32 0.07
C PHE A 471 -1.18 -3.13 1.32
N ARG A 472 -2.47 -3.16 1.67
CA ARG A 472 -3.01 -4.02 2.75
C ARG A 472 -2.87 -5.50 2.37
N GLN A 473 -3.16 -5.84 1.10
CA GLN A 473 -2.90 -7.12 0.44
C GLN A 473 -1.44 -7.58 0.64
N MET A 474 -0.44 -6.71 0.46
CA MET A 474 0.96 -7.08 0.74
C MET A 474 1.23 -7.42 2.21
N ARG A 475 0.59 -6.68 3.15
CA ARG A 475 0.68 -6.96 4.60
C ARG A 475 -0.04 -8.25 4.98
N TYR A 476 -1.21 -8.52 4.40
CA TYR A 476 -1.92 -9.79 4.56
C TYR A 476 -1.14 -10.98 3.99
N GLY A 477 -0.38 -10.76 2.91
CA GLY A 477 0.56 -11.72 2.35
C GLY A 477 1.63 -12.22 3.34
N LEU A 478 2.06 -11.38 4.27
CA LEU A 478 2.93 -11.80 5.38
C LEU A 478 2.21 -12.79 6.30
N TYR A 479 1.01 -12.46 6.77
CA TYR A 479 0.26 -13.27 7.74
C TYR A 479 -0.19 -14.63 7.17
N VAL A 480 -0.64 -14.66 5.91
CA VAL A 480 -1.01 -15.91 5.22
C VAL A 480 0.21 -16.82 5.02
N ARG A 481 1.40 -16.26 4.76
CA ARG A 481 2.64 -17.05 4.65
C ARG A 481 3.18 -17.48 6.01
N MET A 482 3.01 -16.67 7.06
CA MET A 482 3.27 -17.11 8.45
C MET A 482 2.37 -18.30 8.80
N ALA A 483 1.07 -18.21 8.53
CA ALA A 483 0.14 -19.32 8.76
C ALA A 483 0.49 -20.58 7.96
N LEU A 484 0.89 -20.43 6.69
CA LEU A 484 1.31 -21.56 5.86
C LEU A 484 2.59 -22.23 6.38
N LEU A 485 3.62 -21.45 6.74
CA LEU A 485 4.85 -21.99 7.33
C LEU A 485 4.57 -22.67 8.67
N ALA A 486 3.75 -22.06 9.52
CA ALA A 486 3.32 -22.62 10.80
C ALA A 486 2.51 -23.92 10.63
N LEU A 487 1.61 -23.99 9.66
CA LEU A 487 0.82 -25.20 9.39
C LEU A 487 1.66 -26.34 8.77
N VAL A 488 2.72 -26.02 8.01
CA VAL A 488 3.61 -27.05 7.41
C VAL A 488 4.67 -27.55 8.40
N LEU A 489 5.22 -26.68 9.27
CA LEU A 489 6.37 -26.99 10.13
C LEU A 489 6.11 -26.94 11.65
N GLY A 490 5.02 -26.32 12.10
CA GLY A 490 4.76 -25.98 13.51
C GLY A 490 4.23 -27.13 14.38
N LYS A 491 4.32 -28.38 13.89
CA LYS A 491 4.04 -29.56 14.70
C LYS A 491 5.19 -29.80 15.67
N SER A 492 4.90 -29.74 16.97
CA SER A 492 5.89 -30.05 18.01
C SER A 492 6.24 -31.55 17.99
N PHE A 493 7.51 -31.85 18.30
CA PHE A 493 8.06 -33.19 18.56
C PHE A 493 8.35 -33.33 20.05
#